data_AF-A0A966PWM5-F1
#
_entry.id   AF-A0A966PWM5-F1
#
_cell.length_a   1.000
_cell.length_b   1.000
_cell.length_c   1.000
_cell.angle_alpha   90.00
_cell.angle_beta   90.00
_cell.angle_gamma   90.00
#
_symmetry.space_group_name_H-M   'P 1'
#
loop_
_entity.id
_entity.type
_entity.pdbx_description
1 polymer ?
#
loop_
_entity_poly.entity_id
_entity_poly.type
_entity_poly.pdbx_seq_one_letter_code
_entity_poly.pdbx_strand_id
1 'polypeptide(L)' 'MTTQIKSNDDLLSYLVSQAGSGQKNWFGFAQQRLTGIALAHDIAKNHADKLSPEEVVDYAVKLNNAIYQKIIKAD' A
#
# COMPACT_ATOMS: atom_id res chain seq x y z
N MET A 1 24.29 -6.85 5.11
CA MET A 1 23.48 -7.25 6.27
C MET A 1 22.02 -7.27 5.82
N THR A 2 21.32 -8.39 6.02
CA THR A 2 19.92 -8.54 5.62
C THR A 2 19.03 -7.99 6.72
N THR A 3 18.27 -6.92 6.47
CA THR A 3 17.32 -6.39 7.45
C THR A 3 16.20 -7.42 7.67
N GLN A 4 16.06 -7.92 8.90
CA GLN A 4 14.91 -8.73 9.29
C GLN A 4 13.82 -7.82 9.85
N ILE A 5 12.62 -7.91 9.29
CA ILE A 5 11.43 -7.20 9.76
C ILE A 5 10.63 -8.20 10.61
N LYS A 6 10.46 -7.92 11.92
CA LYS A 6 9.78 -8.84 12.86
C LYS A 6 8.46 -8.29 13.40
N SER A 7 8.22 -7.00 13.24
CA SER A 7 7.01 -6.31 13.70
C SER A 7 6.57 -5.21 12.72
N ASN A 8 5.35 -4.70 12.91
CA ASN A 8 4.84 -3.55 12.16
C ASN A 8 5.66 -2.26 12.46
N ASP A 9 6.20 -2.13 13.66
CA ASP A 9 7.03 -0.99 14.05
C ASP A 9 8.41 -1.03 13.36
N ASP A 10 8.97 -2.23 13.17
CA ASP A 10 10.21 -2.44 12.40
C ASP A 10 9.99 -2.06 10.93
N LEU A 11 8.83 -2.45 10.38
CA LEU A 11 8.45 -2.13 9.01
C LEU A 11 8.32 -0.61 8.83
N LEU A 12 7.60 0.07 9.73
CA LEU A 12 7.44 1.52 9.67
C LEU A 12 8.79 2.24 9.76
N SER A 13 9.63 1.85 10.72
CA SER A 13 10.97 2.41 10.90
C SER A 13 11.85 2.21 9.66
N TYR A 14 11.78 1.02 9.04
CA TYR A 14 12.47 0.75 7.78
C TYR A 14 11.96 1.65 6.64
N LEU A 15 10.65 1.77 6.46
CA LEU A 15 10.04 2.60 5.41
C LEU A 15 10.43 4.08 5.57
N VAL A 16 10.45 4.61 6.81
CA VAL A 16 10.91 5.97 7.10
C VAL A 16 12.39 6.15 6.74
N SER A 17 13.25 5.17 7.08
CA SER A 17 14.68 5.23 6.75
C SER A 17 14.92 5.24 5.23
N GLN A 18 14.14 4.45 4.48
CA GLN A 18 14.23 4.39 3.03
C GLN A 18 13.68 5.68 2.39
N ALA A 19 12.59 6.24 2.92
CA ALA A 19 12.06 7.54 2.50
C ALA A 19 13.08 8.68 2.62
N GLY A 20 13.87 8.68 3.71
CA GLY A 20 14.93 9.67 3.94
C GLY A 20 16.27 9.40 3.22
N SER A 21 16.43 8.26 2.54
CA SER A 21 17.72 7.82 1.98
C SER A 21 18.16 8.54 0.70
N GLY A 22 17.29 9.33 0.07
CA GLY A 22 17.54 9.98 -1.24
C GLY A 22 17.50 9.03 -2.45
N GLN A 23 17.36 7.73 -2.24
CA GLN A 23 17.21 6.72 -3.30
C GLN A 23 15.79 6.73 -3.88
N LYS A 24 15.52 7.46 -4.97
CA LYS A 24 14.17 7.56 -5.57
C LYS A 24 13.47 6.22 -5.90
N ASN A 25 14.22 5.12 -6.05
CA ASN A 25 13.70 3.80 -6.43
C ASN A 25 13.49 2.84 -5.26
N TRP A 26 13.60 3.31 -4.01
CA TRP A 26 13.43 2.44 -2.83
C TRP A 26 12.02 1.83 -2.75
N PHE A 27 11.01 2.53 -3.29
CA PHE A 27 9.62 2.07 -3.42
C PHE A 27 9.22 1.92 -4.90
N GLY A 28 9.86 0.99 -5.57
CA GLY A 28 9.64 0.71 -6.99
C GLY A 28 8.35 -0.05 -7.31
N PHE A 29 8.18 -0.35 -8.60
CA PHE A 29 6.99 -1.03 -9.14
C PHE A 29 6.69 -2.38 -8.48
N ALA A 30 7.72 -3.16 -8.14
CA ALA A 30 7.54 -4.47 -7.51
C ALA A 30 6.93 -4.35 -6.10
N GLN A 31 7.43 -3.39 -5.30
CA GLN A 31 6.91 -3.10 -3.96
C GLN A 31 5.46 -2.60 -4.04
N GLN A 32 5.17 -1.66 -4.95
CA GLN A 32 3.83 -1.13 -5.19
C GLN A 32 2.83 -2.24 -5.59
N ARG A 33 3.27 -3.19 -6.42
CA ARG A 33 2.44 -4.31 -6.86
C ARG A 33 2.12 -5.26 -5.70
N LEU A 34 3.08 -5.53 -4.81
CA LEU A 34 2.86 -6.39 -3.64
C LEU A 34 1.87 -5.77 -2.64
N THR A 35 2.02 -4.48 -2.32
CA THR A 35 1.06 -3.77 -1.45
C THR A 35 -0.31 -3.67 -2.09
N GLY A 36 -0.39 -3.45 -3.40
CA GLY A 36 -1.67 -3.45 -4.13
C GLY A 36 -2.41 -4.79 -4.05
N ILE A 37 -1.71 -5.91 -4.22
CA ILE A 37 -2.30 -7.26 -4.10
C ILE A 37 -2.78 -7.53 -2.67
N ALA A 38 -1.96 -7.17 -1.67
CA ALA A 38 -2.33 -7.35 -0.27
C ALA A 38 -3.59 -6.55 0.10
N LEU A 39 -3.65 -5.27 -0.32
CA LEU A 39 -4.82 -4.42 -0.12
C LEU A 39 -6.07 -4.99 -0.80
N ALA A 40 -5.96 -5.50 -2.03
CA ALA A 40 -7.08 -6.11 -2.73
C ALA A 40 -7.60 -7.36 -1.99
N HIS A 41 -6.70 -8.20 -1.48
CA HIS A 41 -7.05 -9.37 -0.67
C HIS A 41 -7.74 -8.96 0.65
N ASP A 42 -7.28 -7.91 1.31
CA ASP A 42 -7.90 -7.42 2.55
C ASP A 42 -9.27 -6.79 2.31
N ILE A 43 -9.46 -6.04 1.21
CA ILE A 43 -10.79 -5.52 0.85
C ILE A 43 -11.73 -6.67 0.54
N ALA A 44 -11.28 -7.65 -0.26
CA ALA A 44 -12.06 -8.84 -0.58
C ALA A 44 -12.44 -9.60 0.70
N LYS A 45 -11.52 -9.83 1.64
CA LYS A 45 -11.81 -10.49 2.91
C LYS A 45 -12.90 -9.77 3.72
N ASN A 46 -12.89 -8.44 3.74
CA ASN A 46 -13.82 -7.64 4.53
C ASN A 46 -15.16 -7.35 3.84
N HIS A 47 -15.26 -7.60 2.53
CA HIS A 47 -16.45 -7.28 1.72
C HIS A 47 -16.90 -8.44 0.82
N ALA A 48 -16.40 -9.66 1.04
CA ALA A 48 -16.70 -10.83 0.20
C ALA A 48 -18.20 -11.15 0.13
N ASP A 49 -18.98 -10.76 1.13
CA ASP A 49 -20.42 -10.90 1.22
C ASP A 49 -21.21 -9.71 0.64
N LYS A 50 -20.53 -8.60 0.32
CA LYS A 50 -21.13 -7.31 -0.03
C LYS A 50 -20.83 -6.83 -1.43
N LEU A 51 -19.68 -7.23 -1.98
CA LEU A 51 -19.15 -6.74 -3.25
C LEU A 51 -18.69 -7.93 -4.09
N SER A 52 -19.00 -7.89 -5.39
CA SER A 52 -18.38 -8.79 -6.34
C SER A 52 -16.86 -8.51 -6.44
N PRO A 53 -16.06 -9.46 -6.94
CA PRO A 53 -14.63 -9.24 -7.17
C PRO A 53 -14.33 -7.98 -7.99
N GLU A 54 -15.14 -7.69 -9.01
CA GLU A 54 -15.02 -6.49 -9.83
C GLU A 54 -15.30 -5.22 -9.03
N GLU A 55 -16.36 -5.19 -8.22
CA GLU A 55 -16.71 -4.05 -7.39
C GLU A 55 -15.64 -3.76 -6.31
N VAL A 56 -15.00 -4.80 -5.77
CA VAL A 56 -13.87 -4.68 -4.84
C VAL A 56 -12.68 -3.97 -5.49
N VAL A 57 -12.31 -4.38 -6.71
CA VAL A 57 -11.20 -3.75 -7.45
C VAL A 57 -11.53 -2.30 -7.75
N ASP A 58 -12.75 -2.03 -8.21
CA ASP A 58 -13.21 -0.69 -8.54
C ASP A 58 -13.20 0.25 -7.33
N TYR A 59 -13.62 -0.27 -6.17
CA TYR A 59 -13.54 0.45 -4.90
C TYR A 59 -12.10 0.74 -4.49
N ALA A 60 -11.21 -0.25 -4.57
CA ALA A 60 -9.80 -0.09 -4.21
C ALA A 60 -9.10 1.00 -5.04
N VAL A 61 -9.36 1.03 -6.35
CA VAL A 61 -8.82 2.06 -7.26
C VAL A 61 -9.35 3.45 -6.90
N LYS A 62 -10.67 3.58 -6.68
CA LYS A 62 -11.29 4.86 -6.29
C LYS A 62 -10.76 5.37 -4.95
N LEU A 63 -10.61 4.48 -3.97
CA LEU A 63 -10.04 4.81 -2.66
C LEU A 63 -8.59 5.28 -2.77
N ASN A 64 -7.74 4.54 -3.49
CA ASN A 64 -6.34 4.92 -3.69
C ASN A 64 -6.21 6.32 -4.34
N ASN A 65 -7.00 6.59 -5.38
CA ASN A 65 -7.02 7.90 -6.03
C ASN A 65 -7.51 9.01 -5.09
N ALA A 66 -8.54 8.75 -4.29
CA ALA A 66 -9.05 9.70 -3.32
C ALA A 66 -8.01 10.04 -2.24
N ILE A 67 -7.31 9.03 -1.70
CA ILE A 67 -6.21 9.23 -0.73
C ILE A 67 -5.10 10.07 -1.36
N TYR A 68 -4.67 9.72 -2.58
CA TYR A 68 -3.62 10.47 -3.26
C TYR A 68 -3.99 11.94 -3.44
N GLN A 69 -5.19 12.22 -3.97
CA GLN A 69 -5.61 13.60 -4.23
C GLN A 69 -5.86 14.41 -2.95
N LYS A 70 -6.42 13.80 -1.91
CA LYS A 70 -6.90 14.52 -0.72
C LYS A 70 -5.94 14.55 0.45
N ILE A 71 -4.97 13.64 0.51
CA ILE A 71 -4.06 13.49 1.65
C ILE A 71 -2.60 13.67 1.22
N ILE A 72 -2.19 13.02 0.13
CA ILE A 72 -0.77 13.00 -0.28
C ILE A 72 -0.42 14.24 -1.11
N LYS A 73 -1.27 14.58 -2.08
CA LYS A 73 -1.11 15.73 -2.98
C LYS A 73 -1.79 17.00 -2.46
N ALA A 74 -2.52 16.91 -1.35
CA ALA A 74 -3.14 18.10 -0.76
C ALA A 74 -2.02 19.05 -0.29
N ASP A 75 -1.90 20.17 -1.02
CA ASP A 75 -0.90 21.25 -0.98
C ASP A 75 0.42 20.99 -0.23
#